data_AF-A0A2H5WMM4-F1
#
_entry.id   AF-A0A2H5WMM4-F1
#
_cell.length_a   1.000
_cell.length_b   1.000
_cell.length_c   1.000
_cell.angle_alpha   90.00
_cell.angle_beta   90.00
_cell.angle_gamma   90.00
#
_symmetry.space_group_name_H-M   'P 1'
#
loop_
_entity.id
_entity.type
_entity.pdbx_description
1 polymer ?
#
loop_
_entity_poly.entity_id
_entity_poly.type
_entity_poly.pdbx_seq_one_letter_code
_entity_poly.pdbx_strand_id
1 'polypeptide(L)' 'MTCGMCGREMTDEGIQKACRGCAAFGGCRLVKCPYCGYEQPQQPGWLKWLVEMAKRKQETKR' A
#
# COMPACT_ATOMS: atom_id res chain seq x y z
N MET A 1 -3.18 5.01 -3.69
CA MET A 1 -2.02 5.10 -2.77
C MET A 1 -0.93 5.97 -3.37
N THR A 2 -0.23 6.78 -2.58
CA THR A 2 0.84 7.64 -3.10
C THR A 2 2.18 6.92 -3.05
N CYS A 3 2.99 7.06 -4.10
CA CYS A 3 4.32 6.48 -4.11
C CYS A 3 5.22 7.19 -3.09
N GLY A 4 5.86 6.43 -2.19
CA GLY A 4 6.80 6.99 -1.21
C GLY A 4 8.10 7.50 -1.81
N MET A 5 8.39 7.15 -3.08
CA MET A 5 9.60 7.57 -3.78
C MET A 5 9.30 8.73 -4.74
N CYS A 6 8.37 8.56 -5.68
CA CYS A 6 8.10 9.60 -6.69
C CYS A 6 6.95 10.56 -6.33
N GLY A 7 6.26 10.35 -5.21
CA GLY A 7 5.20 11.23 -4.73
C GLY A 7 3.92 11.24 -5.57
N ARG A 8 3.84 10.44 -6.64
CA ARG A 8 2.64 10.40 -7.50
C ARG A 8 1.53 9.56 -6.88
N GLU A 9 0.30 9.98 -7.12
CA GLU A 9 -0.88 9.21 -6.78
C GLU A 9 -1.02 8.01 -7.72
N MET A 10 -1.17 6.83 -7.13
CA MET A 10 -1.31 5.56 -7.82
C MET A 10 -2.70 4.99 -7.54
N THR A 11 -3.42 4.63 -8.60
CA THR A 11 -4.70 3.93 -8.50
C THR A 11 -4.48 2.43 -8.38
N ASP A 12 -5.42 1.73 -7.74
CA ASP A 12 -5.38 0.26 -7.62
C ASP A 12 -5.30 -0.41 -8.99
N GLU A 13 -5.98 0.13 -10.00
CA GLU A 13 -5.91 -0.37 -11.38
C GLU A 13 -4.51 -0.27 -11.98
N GLY A 14 -3.83 0.88 -11.78
CA GLY A 14 -2.46 1.09 -12.26
C GLY A 14 -1.46 0.16 -11.58
N ILE A 15 -1.68 -0.11 -10.30
CA ILE A 15 -0.89 -1.04 -9.49
C ILE A 15 -1.11 -2.48 -9.93
N GLN A 16 -2.37 -2.89 -10.14
CA GLN A 16 -2.70 -4.22 -10.64
C GLN A 16 -2.07 -4.47 -12.02
N LYS A 17 -2.14 -3.48 -12.92
CA LYS A 17 -1.47 -3.55 -14.23
C LYS A 17 0.05 -3.70 -14.10
N ALA A 18 0.68 -2.96 -13.19
CA ALA A 18 2.12 -3.04 -12.96
C ALA A 18 2.58 -4.34 -12.26
N CYS A 19 1.73 -4.93 -11.41
CA CYS A 19 2.03 -6.14 -10.62
C CYS A 19 1.55 -7.46 -11.23
N ARG A 20 0.92 -7.45 -12.42
CA ARG A 20 0.35 -8.64 -13.09
C ARG A 20 1.34 -9.79 -13.36
N GLY A 21 2.66 -9.56 -13.27
CA GLY A 21 3.68 -10.58 -13.53
C GLY A 21 4.03 -11.50 -12.35
N CYS A 22 3.67 -11.14 -11.10
CA CYS A 22 4.12 -11.88 -9.91
C CYS A 22 3.26 -13.11 -9.54
N ALA A 23 2.25 -13.44 -10.34
CA ALA A 23 1.36 -14.59 -10.11
C ALA A 23 2.09 -15.95 -10.15
N ALA A 24 3.33 -16.01 -10.66
CA ALA A 24 4.08 -17.25 -10.84
C ALA A 24 4.62 -17.90 -9.54
N PHE A 25 4.71 -17.17 -8.41
CA PHE A 25 5.39 -17.65 -7.20
C PHE A 25 4.62 -17.45 -5.88
N GLY A 26 3.28 -17.53 -5.89
CA GLY A 26 2.51 -17.68 -4.65
C GLY A 26 2.31 -16.42 -3.79
N GLY A 27 2.34 -15.23 -4.39
CA GLY A 27 1.86 -14.00 -3.74
C GLY A 27 2.96 -13.01 -3.38
N CYS A 28 3.34 -12.18 -4.35
CA CYS A 28 4.11 -10.98 -4.07
C CYS A 28 3.28 -10.03 -3.18
N ARG A 29 3.74 -9.80 -1.95
CA ARG A 29 3.15 -8.81 -1.02
C ARG A 29 3.65 -7.39 -1.30
N LEU A 30 4.28 -7.16 -2.45
CA LEU A 30 4.76 -5.85 -2.87
C LEU A 30 3.92 -5.32 -4.03
N VAL A 31 3.81 -4.00 -4.09
CA VAL A 31 3.15 -3.22 -5.11
C VAL A 31 4.17 -2.34 -5.81
N LYS A 32 4.23 -2.49 -7.13
CA LYS A 32 5.13 -1.74 -7.99
C LYS A 32 4.48 -0.44 -8.43
N CYS A 33 5.20 0.67 -8.30
CA CYS A 33 4.76 1.95 -8.84
C CYS A 33 4.75 1.91 -10.37
N PRO A 34 3.60 2.16 -11.04
CA PRO A 34 3.52 2.19 -12.50
C PRO A 34 4.32 3.34 -13.12
N TYR A 35 4.65 4.38 -12.34
CA TYR A 35 5.32 5.58 -12.84
C TYR A 35 6.84 5.56 -12.71
N CYS A 36 7.37 4.99 -11.63
CA CYS A 36 8.82 4.98 -11.36
C CYS A 36 9.39 3.58 -11.18
N GLY A 37 8.54 2.54 -11.15
CA GLY A 37 8.98 1.17 -10.96
C GLY A 37 9.38 0.80 -9.53
N TYR A 38 9.29 1.73 -8.57
CA TYR A 38 9.64 1.48 -7.17
C TYR A 38 8.68 0.47 -6.53
N GLU A 39 9.23 -0.52 -5.82
CA GLU A 39 8.47 -1.58 -5.17
C GLU A 39 8.23 -1.20 -3.71
N GLN A 40 6.95 -1.14 -3.33
CA GLN A 40 6.53 -0.83 -1.97
C GLN A 40 5.83 -2.03 -1.36
N PRO A 41 6.01 -2.33 -0.06
CA PRO A 41 5.19 -3.36 0.58
C PRO A 41 3.71 -2.93 0.56
N GLN A 42 2.82 -3.86 0.20
CA GLN A 42 1.38 -3.66 0.40
C GLN A 42 1.11 -3.39 1.86
N GLN A 43 0.32 -2.35 2.14
CA GLN A 43 -0.18 -2.18 3.48
C GLN A 43 -1.14 -3.33 3.78
N PRO A 44 -0.85 -4.16 4.79
CA PRO A 44 -1.71 -5.27 5.08
C PRO A 44 -2.97 -4.76 5.78
N GLY A 45 -4.13 -5.39 5.52
CA GLY A 45 -5.44 -4.86 5.95
C GLY A 45 -5.57 -4.59 7.46
N TRP A 46 -4.83 -5.32 8.30
CA TRP A 46 -4.78 -5.13 9.75
C TRP A 46 -4.09 -3.83 10.18
N LEU A 47 -3.24 -3.23 9.33
CA LEU A 47 -2.59 -1.95 9.63
C LEU A 47 -3.62 -0.81 9.65
N LYS A 48 -4.65 -0.85 8.80
CA LYS A 48 -5.75 0.13 8.83
C LYS A 48 -6.49 0.09 10.17
N TRP A 49 -6.76 -1.11 10.67
CA TRP A 49 -7.42 -1.31 11.96
C TRP A 49 -6.58 -0.78 13.14
N LEU A 50 -5.26 -1.01 13.12
CA LEU A 50 -4.35 -0.45 14.12
C LEU A 50 -4.31 1.08 14.12
N VAL A 51 -4.28 1.71 12.94
CA VAL A 51 -4.32 3.17 12.81
C VAL A 51 -5.63 3.74 13.38
N GLU A 52 -6.75 3.07 13.12
CA GLU A 52 -8.07 3.49 13.62
C GLU A 52 -8.16 3.40 15.16
N MET A 53 -7.65 2.30 15.72
CA MET A 53 -7.57 2.10 17.17
C MET A 53 -6.65 3.11 17.85
N ALA A 54 -5.51 3.45 17.22
CA ALA A 54 -4.58 4.44 17.73
C ALA A 54 -5.19 5.86 17.76
N LYS A 55 -5.98 6.23 16.73
CA LYS A 55 -6.72 7.51 16.72
C LYS A 55 -7.74 7.58 17.85
N ARG A 56 -8.55 6.52 18.04
CA ARG A 56 -9.54 6.46 19.14
C ARG A 56 -8.89 6.62 20.52
N LYS A 57 -7.69 6.09 20.73
CA LYS A 57 -6.99 6.15 22.02
C LYS A 57 -6.45 7.55 22.37
N GLN A 58 -6.22 8.42 21.38
CA GLN A 58 -5.82 9.81 21.62
C GLN A 58 -6.99 10.70 22.06
N GLU A 59 -8.21 10.45 21.58
CA GLU A 59 -9.39 11.21 21.99
C GLU A 59 -9.81 10.91 23.43
N THR A 60 -9.68 9.68 23.91
CA THR A 60 -10.03 9.30 25.30
C THR A 60 -9.07 9.85 26.36
N LYS A 61 -7.94 10.43 25.96
CA LYS A 61 -6.92 11.00 26.87
C LYS A 61 -6.95 12.52 26.99
N ARG A 62 -7.89 13.20 26.32
CA ARG A 62 -8.01 14.66 26.32
C ARG A 62 -9.10 15.15 27.24
#